data_AF-A0A4P5YTF8-F1
#
_entry.id   AF-A0A4P5YTF8-F1
#
_cell.length_a   1.000
_cell.length_b   1.000
_cell.length_c   1.000
_cell.angle_alpha   90.00
_cell.angle_beta   90.00
_cell.angle_gamma   90.00
#
_symmetry.space_group_name_H-M   'P 1'
#
loop_
_entity.id
_entity.type
_entity.pdbx_description
1 polymer ?
#
loop_
_entity_poly.entity_id
_entity_poly.type
_entity_poly.pdbx_seq_one_letter_code
_entity_poly.pdbx_strand_id
1 'polypeptide(L)' 'MAQARLTDAMRQRDGAISTQVLGEFFHTVVIKRKPMPASEAVEIINALRAGLSVAGITVELVMDAIAIHQRHQLRY' A
#
# COMPACT_ATOMS: atom_id res chain seq x y z
N MET A 1 -8.47 -7.74 -12.77
CA MET A 1 -9.28 -7.97 -11.55
C MET A 1 -8.85 -7.08 -10.37
N ALA A 2 -7.56 -6.93 -10.06
CA ALA A 2 -7.10 -6.07 -8.96
C ALA A 2 -7.44 -4.57 -9.13
N GLN A 3 -7.27 -4.02 -10.35
CA GLN A 3 -7.58 -2.62 -10.63
C GLN A 3 -9.06 -2.27 -10.38
N ALA A 4 -9.99 -3.10 -10.85
CA ALA A 4 -11.42 -2.88 -10.65
C ALA A 4 -11.79 -2.84 -9.15
N ARG A 5 -11.26 -3.79 -8.36
CA ARG A 5 -11.48 -3.80 -6.90
C ARG A 5 -10.91 -2.58 -6.21
N LEU A 6 -9.73 -2.12 -6.64
CA LEU A 6 -9.14 -0.89 -6.10
C LEU A 6 -10.00 0.33 -6.44
N THR A 7 -10.48 0.43 -7.69
CA THR A 7 -11.36 1.51 -8.13
C THR A 7 -12.69 1.50 -7.36
N ASP A 8 -13.27 0.33 -7.13
CA ASP A 8 -14.49 0.21 -6.33
C ASP A 8 -14.26 0.62 -4.88
N ALA A 9 -13.16 0.18 -4.28
CA ALA A 9 -12.81 0.55 -2.90
C ALA A 9 -12.54 2.05 -2.73
N MET A 10 -11.91 2.68 -3.74
CA MET A 10 -11.72 4.13 -3.78
C MET A 10 -13.04 4.89 -3.93
N ARG A 11 -13.97 4.36 -4.75
CA ARG A 11 -15.29 4.97 -4.97
C ARG A 11 -16.16 4.86 -3.72
N GLN A 12 -16.13 3.72 -3.04
CA GLN A 12 -16.94 3.44 -1.85
C GLN A 12 -16.29 3.98 -0.56
N ARG A 13 -15.00 4.38 -0.63
CA ARG A 13 -14.20 4.85 0.51
C ARG A 13 -14.14 3.84 1.66
N ASP A 14 -14.22 2.56 1.35
CA ASP A 14 -14.19 1.43 2.28
C ASP A 14 -12.86 0.66 2.20
N GLY A 15 -11.94 1.09 1.34
CA GLY A 15 -10.60 0.54 1.22
C GLY A 15 -9.57 1.19 2.14
N ALA A 16 -8.54 0.40 2.48
CA ALA A 16 -7.35 0.89 3.18
C ALA A 16 -6.08 0.49 2.42
N ILE A 17 -5.05 1.33 2.54
CA ILE A 17 -3.70 1.06 2.01
C ILE A 17 -2.66 1.38 3.08
N SER A 18 -1.65 0.53 3.23
CA SER A 18 -0.59 0.77 4.21
C SER A 18 0.47 1.73 3.68
N THR A 19 1.11 2.46 4.60
CA THR A 19 2.28 3.30 4.26
C THR A 19 3.43 2.48 3.65
N GLN A 20 3.58 1.21 4.05
CA GLN A 20 4.55 0.29 3.44
C GLN A 20 4.27 0.06 1.95
N VAL A 21 3.01 -0.21 1.57
CA VAL A 21 2.65 -0.43 0.16
C VAL A 21 2.88 0.84 -0.67
N LEU A 22 2.58 2.02 -0.10
CA LEU A 22 2.87 3.30 -0.77
C LEU A 22 4.37 3.49 -0.99
N GLY A 23 5.20 3.18 0.02
CA GLY A 23 6.66 3.25 -0.10
C GLY A 23 7.22 2.27 -1.12
N GLU A 24 6.71 1.04 -1.15
CA GLU A 24 7.12 0.01 -2.10
C GLU A 24 6.69 0.34 -3.53
N PHE A 25 5.49 0.91 -3.71
CA PHE A 25 5.04 1.44 -4.99
C PHE A 25 5.99 2.53 -5.50
N PHE A 26 6.34 3.51 -4.66
CA PHE A 26 7.29 4.56 -5.03
C PHE A 26 8.64 3.95 -5.44
N HIS A 27 9.25 3.12 -4.59
CA HIS A 27 10.56 2.55 -4.92
C HIS A 27 10.53 1.65 -6.16
N THR A 28 9.53 0.80 -6.29
CA THR A 28 9.48 -0.21 -7.36
C THR A 28 9.04 0.38 -8.69
N VAL A 29 7.98 1.19 -8.68
CA VAL A 29 7.38 1.73 -9.90
C VAL A 29 8.05 3.03 -10.28
N VAL A 30 8.14 3.99 -9.35
CA VAL A 30 8.63 5.36 -9.61
C VAL A 30 10.14 5.40 -9.80
N ILE A 31 10.91 4.57 -9.07
CA ILE A 31 12.38 4.61 -9.17
C ILE A 31 12.92 3.52 -10.11
N LYS A 32 12.43 2.27 -10.02
CA LYS A 32 13.07 1.14 -10.73
C LYS A 32 12.46 0.80 -12.09
N ARG A 33 11.14 0.61 -12.17
CA ARG A 33 10.49 0.03 -13.37
C ARG A 33 10.08 1.05 -14.41
N LYS A 34 9.50 2.16 -13.97
CA LYS A 34 9.07 3.25 -14.84
C LYS A 34 9.48 4.56 -14.18
N PRO A 35 10.77 4.94 -14.32
CA PRO A 35 11.27 6.20 -13.80
C PRO A 35 10.33 7.34 -14.20
N MET A 36 9.70 7.96 -13.21
CA MET A 36 8.77 9.08 -13.44
C MET A 36 9.23 10.30 -12.65
N PRO A 37 8.87 11.51 -13.10
CA PRO A 37 9.15 12.72 -12.36
C PRO A 37 8.54 12.66 -10.96
N ALA A 38 9.22 13.23 -9.97
CA ALA A 38 8.74 13.28 -8.61
C ALA A 38 7.34 13.92 -8.48
N SER A 39 7.01 14.90 -9.34
CA SER A 39 5.69 15.52 -9.40
C SER A 39 4.57 14.54 -9.77
N GLU A 40 4.79 13.67 -10.75
CA GLU A 40 3.81 12.66 -11.18
C GLU A 40 3.60 11.62 -10.08
N ALA A 41 4.68 11.21 -9.41
CA ALA A 41 4.60 10.31 -8.26
C ALA A 41 3.79 10.90 -7.10
N VAL A 42 3.96 12.20 -6.82
CA VAL A 42 3.19 12.93 -5.81
C VAL A 42 1.71 12.96 -6.15
N GLU A 43 1.34 13.20 -7.40
CA GLU A 43 -0.06 13.18 -7.84
C GLU A 43 -0.71 11.81 -7.63
N ILE A 44 -0.01 10.73 -7.98
CA ILE A 44 -0.50 9.36 -7.79
C ILE A 44 -0.70 9.05 -6.30
N ILE A 45 0.30 9.36 -5.46
CA ILE A 45 0.20 9.12 -4.01
C ILE A 45 -0.94 9.94 -3.40
N ASN A 46 -1.12 11.19 -3.83
CA ASN A 46 -2.22 12.03 -3.36
C ASN A 46 -3.59 11.48 -3.78
N ALA A 47 -3.72 10.97 -5.01
CA ALA A 47 -4.95 10.34 -5.48
C ALA A 47 -5.31 9.10 -4.64
N LEU A 48 -4.31 8.26 -4.33
CA LEU A 48 -4.49 7.09 -3.46
C LEU A 48 -4.89 7.50 -2.04
N ARG A 49 -4.22 8.49 -1.46
CA ARG A 49 -4.56 9.02 -0.12
C ARG A 49 -5.95 9.64 -0.07
N ALA A 50 -6.42 10.27 -1.15
CA ALA A 50 -7.74 10.88 -1.18
C ALA A 50 -8.88 9.85 -1.29
N GLY A 51 -8.62 8.71 -1.93
CA GLY A 51 -9.61 7.66 -2.13
C GLY A 51 -9.62 6.55 -1.08
N LEU A 52 -8.53 6.37 -0.33
CA LEU A 52 -8.34 5.26 0.62
C LEU A 52 -7.92 5.77 1.99
N SER A 53 -8.32 5.04 3.03
CA SER A 53 -7.75 5.25 4.35
C SER A 53 -6.27 4.81 4.35
N VAL A 54 -5.38 5.66 4.84
CA VAL A 54 -3.95 5.35 4.93
C VAL A 54 -3.65 4.80 6.32
N ALA A 55 -3.26 3.52 6.37
CA ALA A 55 -2.86 2.85 7.60
C ALA A 55 -1.34 2.97 7.82
N GLY A 56 -0.95 3.58 8.94
CA GLY A 56 0.44 3.57 9.38
C GLY A 56 0.88 2.17 9.82
N ILE A 57 2.16 1.85 9.62
CA ILE A 57 2.77 0.66 10.20
C ILE A 57 3.35 1.03 11.56
N THR A 58 2.91 0.35 12.61
CA THR A 58 3.46 0.48 13.96
C THR A 58 4.28 -0.75 14.33
N VAL A 59 5.06 -0.65 15.41
CA VAL A 59 5.84 -1.79 15.91
C VAL A 59 4.89 -2.91 16.34
N GLU A 60 3.78 -2.60 16.97
CA GLU A 60 2.78 -3.55 17.44
C GLU A 60 2.19 -4.35 16.26
N LEU A 61 1.85 -3.68 15.16
CA LEU A 61 1.36 -4.34 13.95
C LEU A 61 2.38 -5.35 13.39
N VAL A 62 3.67 -5.03 13.47
CA VAL A 62 4.75 -5.93 13.05
C VAL A 62 4.86 -7.12 13.99
N MET A 63 4.77 -6.91 15.30
CA MET A 63 4.79 -7.99 16.28
C MET A 63 3.59 -8.93 16.10
N ASP A 64 2.40 -8.39 15.83
CA ASP A 64 1.22 -9.19 15.52
C ASP A 64 1.41 -10.02 14.25
N ALA A 65 1.99 -9.44 13.19
CA ALA A 65 2.31 -10.16 11.97
C ALA A 65 3.29 -11.32 12.22
N ILE A 66 4.31 -11.13 13.06
CA ILE A 66 5.25 -12.19 13.47
C ILE A 66 4.52 -13.29 14.24
N ALA A 67 3.63 -12.93 15.17
CA ALA A 67 2.86 -13.90 15.94
C ALA A 67 1.93 -14.74 15.05
N ILE A 68 1.26 -14.12 14.08
CA ILE A 68 0.44 -14.81 13.07
C ILE A 68 1.32 -15.76 12.25
N HIS A 69 2.47 -15.29 11.79
CA HIS A 69 3.40 -16.09 11.00
C HIS A 69 3.88 -17.33 11.75
N GLN A 70 4.27 -17.18 13.02
CA GLN A 70 4.68 -18.27 13.89
C GLN A 70 3.55 -19.28 14.12
N ARG A 71 2.32 -18.79 14.37
CA ARG A 71 1.13 -19.64 14.60
C ARG A 71 0.79 -20.50 13.39
N HIS A 72 0.91 -19.94 12.19
CA HIS A 72 0.49 -20.60 10.96
C HIS A 72 1.63 -21.29 10.20
N GLN A 73 2.87 -21.28 10.75
CA GLN A 73 4.07 -21.84 10.12
C GLN A 73 4.20 -21.45 8.64
N LEU A 74 3.84 -20.21 8.29
CA LEU A 74 3.88 -19.74 6.91
C LEU A 74 5.33 -19.80 6.45
N ARG A 75 5.70 -20.77 5.61
CA ARG A 75 7.05 -20.80 5.01
C ARG A 75 7.04 -19.91 3.77
N TYR A 76 8.00 -19.00 3.70
CA TYR A 76 8.35 -18.27 2.48
C TYR A 76 9.18 -19.15 1.55
#